data_AF-A0A1T4ZP93-F1
#
_entry.id   AF-A0A1T4ZP93-F1
#
_cell.length_a   1.000
_cell.length_b   1.000
_cell.length_c   1.000
_cell.angle_alpha   90.00
_cell.angle_beta   90.00
_cell.angle_gamma   90.00
#
_symmetry.space_group_name_H-M   'P 1'
#
loop_
_entity.id
_entity.type
_entity.pdbx_description
1 polymer ?
#
loop_
_entity_poly.entity_id
_entity_poly.type
_entity_poly.pdbx_seq_one_letter_code
_entity_poly.pdbx_strand_id
1 'polypeptide(L)'
;MSSSGITGISVEDTQALLQQLQRFQETIGGDWRSVISQWQNLQNCWQDRQYDRFQPFFEELCRTYAQCEQQCEEYTQFLEERIRAAEDAAATLNM
;
A
#
# COMPACT_ATOMS: atom_id res chain seq x y z
N MET A 1 25.75 -0.29 29.34
CA MET A 1 24.92 -1.38 28.78
C MET A 1 23.92 -0.72 27.85
N SER A 2 24.20 -0.80 26.55
CA SER A 2 23.40 -0.14 25.52
C SER A 2 22.10 -0.93 25.33
N SER A 3 21.01 -0.38 25.83
CA SER A 3 19.66 -0.87 25.51
C SER A 3 19.36 -0.47 24.07
N SER A 4 19.57 -1.41 23.14
CA SER A 4 19.14 -1.33 21.75
C SER A 4 17.62 -1.54 21.64
N GLY A 5 16.84 -0.68 22.28
CA GLY A 5 15.38 -0.65 22.17
C GLY A 5 14.98 0.48 21.22
N ILE A 6 14.22 0.16 20.18
CA ILE A 6 13.57 1.14 19.30
C ILE A 6 12.82 2.15 20.18
N THR A 7 13.37 3.35 20.34
CA THR A 7 12.69 4.48 20.96
C THR A 7 11.73 5.09 19.95
N GLY A 8 10.42 5.03 20.22
CA GLY A 8 9.51 6.12 19.88
C GLY A 8 8.69 6.01 18.60
N ILE A 9 7.92 4.94 18.41
CA ILE A 9 6.67 5.05 17.64
C ILE A 9 5.53 4.81 18.63
N SER A 10 4.71 5.83 18.86
CA SER A 10 3.55 5.69 19.74
C SER A 10 2.46 4.86 19.04
N VAL A 11 1.53 4.29 19.82
CA VAL A 11 0.34 3.64 19.26
C VAL A 11 -0.46 4.63 18.39
N GLU A 12 -0.50 5.90 18.79
CA GLU A 12 -1.15 6.98 18.07
C GLU A 12 -0.49 7.23 16.70
N ASP A 13 0.84 7.31 16.63
CA ASP A 13 1.58 7.46 15.36
C ASP A 13 1.35 6.26 14.43
N THR A 14 1.31 5.06 15.01
CA THR A 14 1.06 3.80 14.28
C THR A 14 -0.36 3.78 13.71
N GLN A 15 -1.36 4.17 14.51
CA GLN A 15 -2.75 4.31 14.08
C GLN A 15 -2.92 5.38 12.99
N ALA A 16 -2.24 6.52 13.13
CA ALA A 16 -2.28 7.58 12.13
C ALA A 16 -1.71 7.10 10.79
N LEU A 17 -0.57 6.40 10.80
CA LEU A 17 0.02 5.83 9.59
C LEU A 17 -0.90 4.78 8.96
N LEU A 18 -1.46 3.86 9.75
CA LEU A 18 -2.41 2.85 9.27
C LEU A 18 -3.59 3.49 8.54
N GLN A 19 -4.19 4.53 9.13
CA GLN A 19 -5.30 5.26 8.49
C GLN A 19 -4.89 5.91 7.18
N GLN A 20 -3.69 6.49 7.08
CA GLN A 20 -3.21 7.09 5.83
C GLN A 20 -2.94 6.02 4.77
N LEU A 21 -2.38 4.87 5.15
CA LEU A 21 -2.09 3.78 4.24
C LEU A 21 -3.37 3.17 3.65
N GLN A 22 -4.40 2.96 4.49
CA GLN A 22 -5.71 2.49 4.05
C GLN A 22 -6.37 3.46 3.06
N ARG A 23 -6.36 4.78 3.36
CA ARG A 23 -6.88 5.80 2.43
C ARG A 23 -6.11 5.86 1.12
N PHE A 24 -4.79 5.72 1.20
CA PHE A 24 -3.94 5.67 0.02
C PHE A 24 -4.28 4.47 -0.87
N GLN A 25 -4.41 3.27 -0.29
CA GLN A 25 -4.82 2.05 -1.01
C GLN A 25 -6.18 2.22 -1.70
N GLU A 26 -7.18 2.78 -1.00
CA GLU A 26 -8.50 3.03 -1.60
C GLU A 26 -8.43 4.01 -2.77
N THR A 27 -7.72 5.12 -2.60
CA THR A 27 -7.58 6.17 -3.61
C THR A 27 -6.85 5.63 -4.84
N ILE A 28 -5.68 5.06 -4.63
CA ILE A 28 -4.85 4.56 -5.73
C ILE A 28 -5.50 3.36 -6.40
N GLY A 29 -6.25 2.53 -5.65
CA GLY A 29 -7.10 1.43 -6.15
C GLY A 29 -8.21 1.89 -7.10
N GLY A 30 -8.89 2.99 -6.76
CA GLY A 30 -9.90 3.60 -7.62
C GLY A 30 -9.31 4.16 -8.92
N ASP A 31 -8.24 4.94 -8.80
CA ASP A 31 -7.60 5.60 -9.93
C ASP A 31 -6.96 4.58 -10.88
N TRP A 32 -6.27 3.57 -10.34
CA TRP A 32 -5.61 2.55 -11.15
C TRP A 32 -6.58 1.69 -11.96
N ARG A 33 -7.72 1.30 -11.36
CA ARG A 33 -8.79 0.60 -12.09
C ARG A 33 -9.31 1.43 -13.28
N SER A 34 -9.41 2.74 -13.11
CA SER A 34 -9.81 3.65 -14.18
C SER A 34 -8.76 3.69 -15.29
N VAL A 35 -7.47 3.75 -14.93
CA VAL A 35 -6.35 3.70 -15.88
C VAL A 35 -6.34 2.39 -16.68
N ILE A 36 -6.49 1.24 -16.02
CA ILE A 36 -6.58 -0.07 -16.69
C ILE A 36 -7.75 -0.10 -17.67
N SER A 37 -8.94 0.36 -17.25
CA SER A 37 -10.13 0.39 -18.10
C SER A 37 -9.92 1.23 -19.37
N GLN A 38 -9.33 2.42 -19.23
CA GLN A 38 -9.03 3.28 -20.37
C GLN A 38 -7.97 2.67 -21.30
N TRP A 39 -6.93 2.05 -20.73
CA TRP A 39 -5.95 1.34 -21.52
C TRP A 39 -6.58 0.19 -22.32
N GLN A 40 -7.47 -0.59 -21.70
CA GLN A 40 -8.16 -1.70 -22.36
C GLN A 40 -9.07 -1.24 -23.51
N ASN A 41 -9.64 -0.03 -23.43
CA ASN A 41 -10.40 0.57 -24.51
C ASN A 41 -9.50 0.99 -25.68
N LEU A 42 -8.31 1.52 -25.38
CA LEU A 42 -7.37 2.03 -26.39
C LEU A 42 -6.56 0.93 -27.07
N GLN A 43 -6.26 -0.17 -26.38
CA GLN A 43 -5.36 -1.22 -26.90
C GLN A 43 -5.84 -1.82 -28.24
N ASN A 44 -7.15 -1.81 -28.49
CA ASN A 44 -7.73 -2.40 -29.70
C ASN A 44 -7.74 -1.44 -30.90
N CYS A 45 -7.58 -0.13 -30.67
CA CYS A 45 -7.66 0.90 -31.71
C CYS A 45 -6.38 1.72 -31.87
N TRP A 46 -5.42 1.62 -30.94
CA TRP A 46 -4.13 2.28 -31.02
C TRP A 46 -3.08 1.32 -31.60
N GLN A 47 -2.58 1.60 -32.81
CA GLN A 47 -1.63 0.73 -33.52
C GLN A 47 -0.52 1.52 -34.24
N ASP A 48 0.10 2.47 -33.56
CA ASP A 48 1.23 3.22 -34.10
C ASP A 48 2.54 2.92 -33.35
N ARG A 49 3.64 3.56 -33.77
CA ARG A 49 4.95 3.38 -33.12
C ARG A 49 5.00 3.85 -31.65
N GLN A 50 4.03 4.65 -31.21
CA GLN A 50 3.93 5.06 -29.81
C GLN A 50 3.26 3.96 -28.99
N TYR A 51 2.30 3.23 -29.57
CA TYR A 51 1.74 2.03 -28.95
C TYR A 51 2.84 1.01 -28.61
N ASP A 52 3.72 0.71 -29.56
CA ASP A 52 4.83 -0.25 -29.37
C ASP A 52 5.79 0.15 -28.23
N ARG A 53 5.90 1.46 -27.94
CA ARG A 53 6.71 1.99 -26.83
C ARG A 53 5.95 2.03 -25.52
N PHE A 54 4.66 2.34 -25.58
CA PHE A 54 3.82 2.54 -24.41
C PHE A 54 3.38 1.22 -23.81
N GLN A 55 3.04 0.21 -24.62
CA GLN A 55 2.60 -1.11 -24.13
C GLN A 55 3.57 -1.73 -23.10
N PRO A 56 4.88 -1.91 -23.40
CA PRO A 56 5.79 -2.53 -22.44
C PRO A 56 5.97 -1.70 -21.16
N PHE A 57 5.95 -0.38 -21.29
CA PHE A 57 5.97 0.54 -20.14
C PHE A 57 4.70 0.38 -19.28
N PHE A 58 3.53 0.26 -19.91
CA PHE A 58 2.27 0.05 -19.20
C PHE A 58 2.25 -1.32 -18.49
N GLU A 59 2.78 -2.37 -19.11
CA GLU A 59 2.96 -3.68 -18.47
C GLU A 59 3.88 -3.61 -17.24
N GLU A 60 4.94 -2.79 -17.29
CA GLU A 60 5.81 -2.53 -16.15
C GLU A 60 5.09 -1.77 -15.03
N LEU A 61 4.27 -0.77 -15.38
CA LEU A 61 3.42 -0.07 -14.43
C LEU A 61 2.44 -1.04 -13.74
N CYS A 62 1.80 -1.94 -14.49
CA CYS A 62 0.93 -2.97 -13.92
C CYS A 62 1.64 -3.85 -12.89
N ARG A 63 2.87 -4.30 -13.20
CA ARG A 63 3.66 -5.12 -12.25
C ARG A 63 4.05 -4.32 -11.01
N THR A 64 4.51 -3.09 -11.19
CA THR A 64 4.90 -2.20 -10.10
C THR A 64 3.71 -1.91 -9.18
N TYR A 65 2.54 -1.68 -9.76
CA TYR A 65 1.33 -1.41 -9.02
C TYR A 65 0.87 -2.64 -8.21
N ALA A 66 0.82 -3.82 -8.83
CA ALA A 66 0.46 -5.05 -8.11
C ALA A 66 1.41 -5.35 -6.95
N GLN A 67 2.71 -5.09 -7.12
CA GLN A 67 3.69 -5.20 -6.05
C GLN A 67 3.42 -4.18 -4.94
N CYS A 68 3.08 -2.94 -5.30
CA CYS A 68 2.74 -1.89 -4.35
C CYS A 68 1.48 -2.26 -3.53
N GLU A 69 0.44 -2.79 -4.17
CA GLU A 69 -0.77 -3.27 -3.49
C GLU A 69 -0.43 -4.36 -2.47
N GLN A 70 0.33 -5.38 -2.88
CA GLN A 70 0.74 -6.47 -2.01
C GLN A 70 1.54 -5.94 -0.81
N GLN A 71 2.52 -5.07 -1.03
CA GLN A 71 3.33 -4.51 0.04
C GLN A 71 2.51 -3.64 0.99
N CYS A 72 1.56 -2.86 0.47
CA CYS A 72 0.67 -2.07 1.31
C CYS A 72 -0.22 -2.98 2.19
N GLU A 73 -0.71 -4.10 1.66
CA GLU A 73 -1.47 -5.07 2.45
C GLU A 73 -0.62 -5.71 3.56
N GLU A 74 0.60 -6.14 3.24
CA GLU A 74 1.55 -6.70 4.21
C GLU A 74 1.86 -5.72 5.35
N TYR A 75 2.13 -4.45 5.02
CA TYR A 75 2.41 -3.43 6.03
C TYR A 75 1.17 -3.00 6.82
N THR A 76 -0.01 -2.97 6.20
CA THR A 76 -1.28 -2.74 6.90
C THR A 76 -1.49 -3.80 7.98
N GLN A 77 -1.34 -5.09 7.64
CA GLN A 77 -1.46 -6.20 8.59
C GLN A 77 -0.43 -6.09 9.73
N PHE A 78 0.83 -5.76 9.38
CA PHE A 78 1.88 -5.57 10.39
C PHE A 78 1.54 -4.44 11.39
N LEU A 79 1.01 -3.31 10.91
CA LEU A 79 0.63 -2.19 11.78
C LEU A 79 -0.55 -2.54 12.69
N GLU A 80 -1.55 -3.26 12.15
CA GLU A 80 -2.70 -3.76 12.92
C GLU A 80 -2.26 -4.70 14.06
N GLU A 81 -1.38 -5.66 13.76
CA GLU A 81 -0.82 -6.57 14.77
C GLU A 81 -0.02 -5.82 15.85
N ARG A 82 0.70 -4.77 15.46
CA ARG A 82 1.48 -3.95 16.40
C ARG A 82 0.60 -3.16 17.35
N ILE A 83 -0.48 -2.57 16.85
CA ILE A 83 -1.47 -1.86 17.66
C ILE A 83 -2.11 -2.84 18.66
N ARG A 84 -2.58 -3.99 18.18
CA ARG A 84 -3.21 -5.02 19.03
C ARG A 84 -2.29 -5.50 20.16
N ALA A 85 -1.03 -5.78 19.84
CA ALA A 85 -0.07 -6.21 20.85
C ALA A 85 0.22 -5.14 21.92
N ALA A 86 0.17 -3.86 21.55
CA ALA A 86 0.35 -2.75 22.48
C ALA A 86 -0.88 -2.59 23.41
N GLU A 87 -2.09 -2.75 22.86
CA GLU A 87 -3.34 -2.73 23.62
C GLU A 87 -3.43 -3.88 24.63
N ASP A 88 -3.08 -5.11 24.21
CA ASP A 88 -3.06 -6.30 25.08
C ASP A 88 -2.05 -6.14 26.24
N ALA A 89 -0.87 -5.56 25.96
CA ALA A 89 0.13 -5.27 26.98
C ALA A 89 -0.37 -4.24 28.01
N ALA A 90 -1.05 -3.19 27.55
CA ALA A 90 -1.65 -2.18 28.43
C ALA A 90 -2.79 -2.76 29.29
N ALA A 91 -3.63 -3.64 28.74
CA ALA A 91 -4.69 -4.31 29.48
C ALA A 91 -4.15 -5.24 30.57
N THR A 92 -3.05 -5.95 30.29
CA THR A 92 -2.41 -6.87 31.25
C THR A 92 -1.71 -6.12 32.39
N LEU A 93 -1.14 -4.94 32.13
CA LEU A 93 -0.49 -4.11 33.15
C LEU A 93 -1.47 -3.38 34.08
N ASN A 94 -2.73 -3.20 33.65
CA ASN A 94 -3.79 -2.55 34.41
C ASN A 94 -4.67 -3.53 35.21
N MET A 95 -4.38 -4.84 35.15
CA MET A 95 -4.95 -5.88 36.02
C MET A 95 -4.00 -6.22 37.17
#